data_AF-A0A7S0PYP9-F1
#
_entry.id   AF-A0A7S0PYP9-F1
#
_cell.length_a   1.000
_cell.length_b   1.000
_cell.length_c   1.000
_cell.angle_alpha   90.00
_cell.angle_beta   90.00
_cell.angle_gamma   90.00
#
_symmetry.space_group_name_H-M   'P 1'
#
loop_
_entity.id
_entity.type
_entity.pdbx_description
1 polymer ?
#
loop_
_entity_poly.entity_id
_entity_poly.type
_entity_poly.pdbx_seq_one_letter_code
_entity_poly.pdbx_strand_id
1 'polypeptide(L)'
;AVVDDYFNKHFPKAIATANSAREQGGVPFTWMTHSWLVSAYRNCNSTKINRQGPAFPSDVTCPNASALAAFEAAVGRGDISWHAFPFNGEPELFTRELFDAALNLTFEQDALSGHAPRRTLSLRDVPGMTR
;
A
#
# COMPACT_ATOMS: atom_id res chain seq x y z
N ALA A 1 -7.70 11.12 -8.86
CA ALA A 1 -8.25 9.74 -8.88
C ALA A 1 -8.35 9.22 -7.46
N VAL A 2 -9.05 8.11 -7.15
CA VAL A 2 -9.11 7.59 -5.76
C VAL A 2 -7.71 7.33 -5.18
N VAL A 3 -6.76 6.88 -6.00
CA VAL A 3 -5.35 6.70 -5.57
C VAL A 3 -4.70 8.02 -5.11
N ASP A 4 -5.09 9.15 -5.69
CA ASP A 4 -4.57 10.47 -5.28
C ASP A 4 -4.96 10.82 -3.84
N ASP A 5 -6.16 10.41 -3.40
CA ASP A 5 -6.59 10.58 -2.01
C ASP A 5 -5.78 9.70 -1.06
N TYR A 6 -5.35 8.51 -1.48
CA TYR A 6 -4.44 7.69 -0.69
C TYR A 6 -3.12 8.42 -0.44
N PHE A 7 -2.53 8.98 -1.49
CA PHE A 7 -1.22 9.61 -1.44
C PHE A 7 -1.25 10.92 -0.65
N ASN A 8 -2.27 11.75 -0.89
CA ASN A 8 -2.31 13.12 -0.39
C ASN A 8 -3.19 13.32 0.85
N LYS A 9 -4.01 12.32 1.23
CA LYS A 9 -4.91 12.42 2.39
C LYS A 9 -4.75 11.25 3.34
N HIS A 10 -4.90 10.00 2.88
CA HIS A 10 -4.96 8.85 3.79
C HIS A 10 -3.61 8.49 4.39
N PHE A 11 -2.53 8.46 3.61
CA PHE A 11 -1.18 8.19 4.13
C PHE A 11 -0.75 9.26 5.14
N PRO A 12 -0.81 10.58 4.84
CA PRO A 12 -0.49 11.61 5.83
C PRO A 12 -1.35 11.52 7.09
N LYS A 13 -2.65 11.25 6.94
CA LYS A 13 -3.56 11.12 8.08
C LYS A 13 -3.22 9.91 8.95
N ALA A 14 -2.91 8.76 8.36
CA ALA A 14 -2.50 7.57 9.11
C ALA A 14 -1.23 7.84 9.93
N ILE A 15 -0.25 8.55 9.36
CA ILE A 15 0.98 8.96 10.06
C ILE A 15 0.64 9.90 11.22
N ALA A 16 -0.18 10.92 10.98
CA ALA A 16 -0.57 11.87 12.02
C ALA A 16 -1.35 11.20 13.17
N THR A 17 -2.25 10.26 12.85
CA THR A 17 -2.98 9.47 13.84
C THR A 17 -2.04 8.60 14.66
N ALA A 18 -1.07 7.93 14.02
CA ALA A 18 -0.07 7.12 14.72
C ALA A 18 0.80 7.94 15.68
N ASN A 19 1.22 9.14 15.24
CA ASN A 19 1.99 10.06 16.08
C ASN A 19 1.18 10.53 17.29
N SER A 20 -0.07 10.95 17.08
CA SER A 20 -0.94 11.39 18.17
C SER A 20 -1.23 10.27 19.17
N ALA A 21 -1.48 9.04 18.71
CA ALA A 21 -1.70 7.89 19.58
C ALA A 21 -0.47 7.59 20.46
N ARG A 22 0.73 7.74 19.89
CA ARG A 22 2.01 7.55 20.61
C ARG A 22 2.25 8.65 21.65
N GLU A 23 2.01 9.91 21.30
CA GLU A 23 2.15 11.06 22.21
C GLU A 23 1.23 10.96 23.42
N GLN A 24 0.02 10.43 23.22
CA GLN A 24 -0.96 10.22 24.30
C GLN A 24 -0.63 9.01 25.18
N GLY A 25 0.41 8.24 24.88
CA GLY A 25 0.78 7.02 25.61
C GLY A 25 -0.27 5.91 25.50
N GLY A 26 -1.12 5.96 24.48
CA GLY A 26 -2.20 4.99 24.25
C GLY A 26 -1.74 3.73 23.52
N VAL A 27 -2.71 2.95 23.04
CA VAL A 27 -2.44 1.78 22.19
C VAL A 27 -1.83 2.24 20.86
N PRO A 28 -0.70 1.66 20.41
CA PRO A 28 -0.13 1.98 19.11
C PRO A 28 -1.14 1.81 17.98
N PHE A 29 -1.26 2.81 17.12
CA PHE A 29 -2.13 2.75 15.95
C PHE A 29 -1.34 2.21 14.75
N THR A 30 -1.83 1.11 14.18
CA THR A 30 -1.35 0.57 12.91
C THR A 30 -2.49 0.61 11.89
N TRP A 31 -2.22 1.20 10.73
CA TRP A 31 -3.15 1.23 9.63
C TRP A 31 -2.74 0.27 8.52
N MET A 32 -3.67 -0.62 8.14
CA MET A 32 -3.46 -1.58 7.06
C MET A 32 -3.93 -1.02 5.73
N THR A 33 -3.00 -0.85 4.79
CA THR A 33 -3.23 -0.56 3.37
C THR A 33 -2.89 -1.80 2.52
N HIS A 34 -2.72 -1.60 1.21
CA HIS A 34 -2.36 -2.63 0.24
C HIS A 34 -0.97 -2.37 -0.36
N SER A 35 -0.20 -3.43 -0.62
CA SER A 35 1.20 -3.29 -1.04
C SER A 35 1.38 -2.68 -2.44
N TRP A 36 0.36 -2.78 -3.32
CA TRP A 36 0.38 -2.06 -4.61
C TRP A 36 0.35 -0.55 -4.43
N LEU A 37 -0.46 -0.03 -3.49
CA LEU A 37 -0.50 1.41 -3.19
C LEU A 37 0.86 1.88 -2.63
N VAL A 38 1.51 1.04 -1.82
CA VAL A 38 2.86 1.31 -1.29
C VAL A 38 3.89 1.36 -2.43
N SER A 39 3.90 0.35 -3.29
CA SER A 39 4.78 0.30 -4.46
C SER A 39 4.55 1.50 -5.38
N ALA A 40 3.29 1.83 -5.68
CA ALA A 40 2.93 2.97 -6.51
C ALA A 40 3.33 4.32 -5.89
N TYR A 41 3.24 4.46 -4.56
CA TYR A 41 3.68 5.68 -3.86
C TYR A 41 5.19 5.87 -3.93
N ARG A 42 5.96 4.79 -3.71
CA ARG A 42 7.43 4.77 -3.84
C ARG A 42 7.89 5.03 -5.28
N ASN A 43 7.20 4.45 -6.25
CA ASN A 43 7.52 4.51 -7.68
C ASN A 43 6.61 5.47 -8.46
N CYS A 44 6.09 6.52 -7.81
CA CYS A 44 5.03 7.34 -8.40
C CYS A 44 5.41 7.98 -9.76
N ASN A 45 6.66 8.41 -9.90
CA ASN A 45 7.14 9.03 -11.15
C ASN A 45 7.16 8.06 -12.34
N SER A 46 7.36 6.76 -12.11
CA SER A 46 7.36 5.72 -13.15
C SER A 46 6.00 5.02 -13.29
N THR A 47 5.09 5.23 -12.34
CA THR A 47 3.76 4.61 -12.32
C THR A 47 2.71 5.56 -12.87
N LYS A 48 2.23 5.31 -14.10
CA LYS A 48 1.14 6.08 -14.69
C LYS A 48 -0.22 5.53 -14.22
N ILE A 49 -0.95 6.32 -13.44
CA ILE A 49 -2.27 5.97 -12.92
C ILE A 49 -3.26 6.99 -13.45
N ASN A 50 -4.11 6.59 -14.39
CA ASN A 50 -5.10 7.49 -14.96
C ASN A 50 -6.36 6.71 -15.38
N ARG A 51 -7.43 7.46 -15.59
CA ARG A 51 -8.72 6.90 -16.06
C ARG A 51 -8.88 6.91 -17.58
N GLN A 52 -8.05 7.68 -18.28
CA GLN A 52 -8.22 7.96 -19.71
C GLN A 52 -7.38 7.03 -20.62
N GLY A 53 -6.45 6.26 -20.05
CA GLY A 53 -5.60 5.33 -20.75
C GLY A 53 -4.14 5.77 -20.90
N PRO A 54 -3.28 4.92 -21.50
CA PRO A 54 -1.82 5.07 -21.44
C PRO A 54 -1.26 6.33 -22.15
N ALA A 55 -2.03 6.92 -23.05
CA ALA A 55 -1.65 8.14 -23.77
C ALA A 55 -1.80 9.43 -22.94
N PHE A 56 -2.46 9.36 -21.79
CA PHE A 56 -2.76 10.52 -20.94
C PHE A 56 -1.80 10.62 -19.75
N PRO A 57 -1.60 11.83 -19.19
CA PRO A 57 -0.79 12.01 -17.99
C PRO A 57 -1.38 11.27 -16.79
N SER A 58 -0.60 11.16 -15.72
CA SER A 58 -1.07 10.56 -14.46
C SER A 58 -2.11 11.48 -13.79
N ASP A 59 -3.16 10.89 -13.24
CA ASP A 59 -4.21 11.56 -12.45
C ASP A 59 -3.80 11.77 -10.97
N VAL A 60 -2.59 11.33 -10.60
CA VAL A 60 -2.08 11.39 -9.23
C VAL A 60 -0.96 12.41 -9.10
N THR A 61 -0.96 13.13 -7.98
CA THR A 61 0.13 14.01 -7.59
C THR A 61 1.13 13.21 -6.75
N CYS A 62 2.37 13.10 -7.24
CA CYS A 62 3.40 12.31 -6.56
C CYS A 62 3.91 12.98 -5.28
N PRO A 63 4.28 12.18 -4.26
CA PRO A 63 4.82 12.73 -3.02
C PRO A 63 6.16 13.42 -3.27
N ASN A 64 6.40 14.50 -2.53
CA ASN A 64 7.72 15.10 -2.47
C ASN A 64 8.66 14.26 -1.57
N ALA A 65 9.95 14.60 -1.55
CA ALA A 65 10.95 13.86 -0.78
C ALA A 65 10.64 13.78 0.73
N SER A 66 10.06 14.83 1.32
CA SER A 66 9.69 14.87 2.74
C SER A 66 8.51 13.93 3.02
N ALA A 67 7.48 13.96 2.18
CA ALA A 67 6.31 13.09 2.29
C ALA A 67 6.68 11.61 2.09
N LEU A 68 7.61 11.32 1.19
CA LEU A 68 8.15 9.97 1.01
C LEU A 68 8.96 9.52 2.23
N ALA A 69 9.86 10.35 2.74
CA ALA A 69 10.65 10.04 3.94
C ALA A 69 9.77 9.82 5.18
N ALA A 70 8.73 10.64 5.37
CA ALA A 70 7.78 10.48 6.46
C ALA A 70 7.01 9.16 6.37
N PHE A 71 6.62 8.78 5.15
CA PHE A 71 5.96 7.50 4.88
C PHE A 71 6.88 6.31 5.16
N GLU A 72 8.11 6.31 4.67
CA GLU A 72 9.09 5.23 4.93
C GLU A 72 9.38 5.08 6.43
N ALA A 73 9.51 6.21 7.15
CA ALA A 73 9.69 6.17 8.60
C ALA A 73 8.47 5.58 9.33
N ALA A 74 7.25 5.88 8.86
CA ALA A 74 6.02 5.31 9.41
C ALA A 74 5.89 3.81 9.12
N VAL A 75 6.25 3.37 7.92
CA VAL A 75 6.34 1.96 7.56
C VAL A 75 7.33 1.24 8.46
N GLY A 76 8.55 1.77 8.62
CA GLY A 76 9.58 1.14 9.45
C GLY A 76 9.24 1.05 10.94
N ARG A 77 8.36 1.94 11.45
CA ARG A 77 7.81 1.85 12.82
C ARG A 77 6.61 0.90 12.95
N GLY A 78 6.06 0.41 11.84
CA GLY A 78 4.83 -0.38 11.83
C GLY A 78 3.53 0.43 11.95
N ASP A 79 3.59 1.76 11.78
CA ASP A 79 2.41 2.64 11.77
C ASP A 79 1.54 2.40 10.51
N ILE A 80 2.22 2.08 9.39
CA ILE A 80 1.60 1.69 8.13
C ILE A 80 2.05 0.28 7.79
N SER A 81 1.09 -0.57 7.45
CA SER A 81 1.30 -2.00 7.19
C SER A 81 0.43 -2.46 6.02
N TRP A 82 0.72 -3.64 5.45
CA TRP A 82 -0.10 -4.30 4.43
C TRP A 82 -0.20 -5.80 4.70
N HIS A 83 -1.09 -6.48 3.97
CA HIS A 83 -1.24 -7.94 3.99
C HIS A 83 -0.51 -8.57 2.79
N ALA A 84 -0.52 -9.90 2.69
CA ALA A 84 0.25 -10.68 1.71
C ALA A 84 -0.25 -10.59 0.25
N PHE A 85 -0.99 -9.54 -0.15
CA PHE A 85 -1.49 -9.35 -1.53
C PHE A 85 -1.46 -7.87 -1.93
N PRO A 86 -1.35 -7.59 -3.25
CA PRO A 86 -1.23 -6.23 -3.78
C PRO A 86 -2.50 -5.40 -3.64
N PHE A 87 -3.67 -6.02 -3.64
CA PHE A 87 -4.95 -5.35 -3.44
C PHE A 87 -6.05 -6.34 -3.02
N ASN A 88 -7.29 -5.89 -2.85
CA ASN A 88 -8.44 -6.82 -2.84
C ASN A 88 -8.67 -7.30 -4.28
N GLY A 89 -8.36 -8.57 -4.55
CA GLY A 89 -8.64 -9.23 -5.82
C GLY A 89 -9.35 -10.56 -5.60
N GLU A 90 -9.80 -11.18 -6.69
CA GLU A 90 -10.37 -12.54 -6.73
C GLU A 90 -9.27 -13.51 -7.22
N PRO A 91 -8.47 -14.14 -6.32
CA PRO A 91 -7.35 -14.98 -6.72
C PRO A 91 -7.76 -16.17 -7.62
N GLU A 92 -9.01 -16.59 -7.53
CA GLU A 92 -9.59 -17.67 -8.34
C GLU A 92 -9.60 -17.36 -9.83
N LEU A 93 -9.62 -16.08 -10.20
CA LEU A 93 -9.57 -15.63 -11.58
C LEU A 93 -8.14 -15.45 -12.09
N PHE A 94 -7.13 -15.58 -11.22
CA PHE A 94 -5.76 -15.34 -11.59
C PHE A 94 -5.16 -16.60 -12.21
N THR A 95 -4.37 -16.43 -13.28
CA THR A 95 -3.45 -17.51 -13.66
C THR A 95 -2.41 -17.68 -12.56
N ARG A 96 -1.73 -18.83 -12.57
CA ARG A 96 -0.64 -19.08 -11.62
C ARG A 96 0.41 -17.96 -11.65
N GLU A 97 0.78 -17.52 -12.85
CA GLU A 97 1.79 -16.48 -13.04
C GLU A 97 1.34 -15.13 -12.48
N LEU A 98 0.06 -14.77 -12.64
CA LEU A 98 -0.48 -13.54 -12.08
C LEU A 98 -0.57 -13.61 -10.55
N PHE A 99 -0.91 -14.77 -9.99
CA PHE A 99 -0.93 -15.00 -8.55
C PHE A 99 0.48 -14.88 -7.94
N ASP A 100 1.47 -15.53 -8.56
CA ASP A 100 2.87 -15.45 -8.13
C ASP A 100 3.39 -14.00 -8.23
N ALA A 101 3.07 -13.29 -9.31
CA ALA A 101 3.44 -11.87 -9.47
C ALA A 101 2.79 -10.98 -8.39
N ALA A 102 1.54 -11.25 -8.01
CA ALA A 102 0.86 -10.53 -6.95
C ALA A 102 1.55 -10.71 -5.59
N LEU A 103 1.91 -11.95 -5.23
CA LEU A 103 2.67 -12.23 -4.01
C LEU A 103 4.05 -11.56 -4.04
N ASN A 104 4.77 -11.70 -5.15
CA ASN A 104 6.12 -11.15 -5.30
C ASN A 104 6.16 -9.63 -5.15
N LEU A 105 5.18 -8.91 -5.72
CA LEU A 105 5.08 -7.46 -5.52
C LEU A 105 5.02 -7.10 -4.03
N THR A 106 4.28 -7.88 -3.25
CA THR A 106 4.16 -7.67 -1.81
C THR A 106 5.47 -7.97 -1.09
N PHE A 107 6.11 -9.10 -1.41
CA PHE A 107 7.37 -9.49 -0.78
C PHE A 107 8.52 -8.53 -1.11
N GLU A 108 8.52 -7.92 -2.29
CA GLU A 108 9.43 -6.82 -2.63
C GLU A 108 9.22 -5.63 -1.69
N GLN A 109 7.97 -5.25 -1.39
CA GLN A 109 7.71 -4.16 -0.46
C GLN A 109 8.13 -4.52 0.97
N ASP A 110 7.94 -5.77 1.39
CA ASP A 110 8.41 -6.27 2.69
C ASP A 110 9.94 -6.15 2.79
N ALA A 111 10.66 -6.64 1.78
CA ALA A 111 12.12 -6.60 1.72
C ALA A 111 12.67 -5.17 1.72
N LEU A 112 12.09 -4.28 0.91
CA LEU A 112 12.46 -2.85 0.87
C LEU A 112 12.28 -2.16 2.22
N SER A 113 11.35 -2.66 3.04
CA SER A 113 11.06 -2.12 4.37
C SER A 113 11.82 -2.84 5.50
N GLY A 114 12.64 -3.83 5.17
CA GLY A 114 13.32 -4.69 6.15
C GLY A 114 12.38 -5.57 6.97
N HIS A 115 11.15 -5.80 6.50
CA HIS A 115 10.15 -6.62 7.17
C HIS A 115 10.25 -8.09 6.75
N ALA A 116 9.86 -9.00 7.66
CA ALA A 116 9.66 -10.39 7.29
C ALA A 116 8.52 -10.51 6.26
N PRO A 117 8.60 -11.46 5.30
CA PRO A 117 7.54 -11.66 4.31
C PRO A 117 6.18 -11.89 4.95
N ARG A 118 5.16 -11.17 4.47
CA ARG A 118 3.79 -11.32 4.97
C ARG A 118 3.26 -12.72 4.69
N ARG A 119 2.59 -13.29 5.69
CA ARG A 119 2.02 -14.66 5.63
C ARG A 119 0.51 -14.68 5.59
N THR A 120 -0.14 -13.57 5.93
CA THR A 120 -1.60 -13.51 6.03
C THR A 120 -2.17 -12.72 4.87
N LEU A 121 -3.06 -13.37 4.12
CA LEU A 121 -3.91 -12.76 3.12
C LEU A 121 -5.16 -12.20 3.81
N SER A 122 -5.52 -10.95 3.50
CA SER A 122 -6.76 -10.32 3.98
C SER A 122 -7.57 -9.82 2.78
N LEU A 123 -8.52 -10.62 2.32
CA LEU A 123 -9.46 -10.21 1.28
C LEU A 123 -10.74 -9.67 1.93
N ARG A 124 -11.01 -8.39 1.70
CA ARG A 124 -12.23 -7.71 2.13
C ARG A 124 -13.08 -7.40 0.90
N ASP A 125 -14.39 -7.54 1.02
CA ASP A 125 -15.34 -7.27 -0.07
C ASP A 125 -15.10 -8.10 -1.35
N VAL A 126 -14.49 -9.29 -1.18
CA VAL A 126 -14.33 -10.29 -2.24
C VAL A 126 -15.44 -11.34 -2.09
N PRO A 127 -16.23 -11.67 -3.14
CA PRO A 127 -17.44 -12.49 -3.02
C PRO A 127 -17.25 -13.87 -2.38
N GLY A 128 -16.05 -14.43 -2.44
CA GLY A 128 -15.69 -15.68 -1.79
C GLY A 128 -14.29 -16.12 -2.16
N MET A 129 -13.80 -17.15 -1.48
CA MET A 129 -12.59 -17.86 -1.89
C MET A 129 -12.90 -19.34 -2.10
N THR A 130 -12.17 -20.00 -3.01
CA THR A 130 -12.22 -21.46 -3.12
C THR A 130 -11.70 -22.10 -1.83
N ARG A 131 -12.30 -23.23 -1.45
CA ARG A 131 -11.93 -24.01 -0.26
C ARG A 131 -10.89 -25.07 -0.58
#